data_AF-A6ELN4-F1
#
_entry.id   AF-A6ELN4-F1
#
_cell.length_a   1.000
_cell.length_b   1.000
_cell.length_c   1.000
_cell.angle_alpha   90.00
_cell.angle_beta   90.00
_cell.angle_gamma   90.00
#
_symmetry.space_group_name_H-M   'P 1'
#
loop_
_entity.id
_entity.type
_entity.pdbx_description
1 polymer ?
#
loop_
_entity_poly.entity_id
_entity_poly.type
_entity_poly.pdbx_seq_one_letter_code
_entity_poly.pdbx_strand_id
1 'polypeptide(L)'
;MLLKIGFYDGLDNRLSENFIAELEVCILHISKNPEAFQKRIEDARIVYLKSFSYGVFYKIYSSEIRIIAILHTSRNPDIWKTR
;
A
#
# COMPACT_ATOMS: atom_id res chain seq x y z
N MET A 1 1.09 -14.28 -12.82
CA MET A 1 0.40 -13.06 -12.35
C MET A 1 1.39 -11.91 -12.43
N LEU A 2 1.38 -11.11 -13.50
CA LEU A 2 2.30 -9.99 -13.68
C LEU A 2 1.67 -8.74 -13.05
N LEU A 3 2.11 -8.35 -11.86
CA LEU A 3 1.77 -7.07 -11.27
C LEU A 3 2.61 -5.99 -11.97
N LYS A 4 2.03 -5.34 -12.98
CA LYS A 4 2.64 -4.19 -13.65
C LYS A 4 2.37 -2.94 -12.81
N ILE A 5 3.22 -2.68 -11.82
CA ILE A 5 3.18 -1.46 -10.99
C ILE A 5 3.76 -0.32 -11.83
N GLY A 6 2.88 0.35 -12.58
CA GLY A 6 3.20 1.60 -13.26
C GLY A 6 3.13 2.76 -12.27
N PHE A 7 4.20 2.99 -11.50
CA PHE A 7 4.34 4.26 -10.77
C PHE A 7 5.81 4.56 -10.41
N TYR A 8 6.60 5.07 -11.37
CA TYR A 8 7.89 5.69 -11.06
C TYR A 8 8.15 6.86 -12.02
N ASP A 9 7.39 7.94 -11.87
CA ASP A 9 7.85 9.26 -12.29
C ASP A 9 8.04 10.10 -11.02
N GLY A 10 9.29 10.23 -10.56
CA GLY A 10 9.70 11.24 -9.60
C GLY A 10 10.10 10.80 -8.18
N LEU A 11 10.31 9.51 -7.90
CA LEU A 11 10.89 9.09 -6.61
C LEU A 11 12.42 9.08 -6.71
N ASP A 12 13.04 9.89 -5.85
CA ASP A 12 14.49 10.06 -5.69
C ASP A 12 15.21 8.70 -5.69
N ASN A 13 16.28 8.57 -6.47
CA ASN A 13 16.94 7.30 -6.86
C ASN A 13 17.48 6.46 -5.67
N ARG A 14 17.39 6.98 -4.43
CA ARG A 14 17.81 6.34 -3.17
C ARG A 14 16.70 6.24 -2.11
N LEU A 15 15.43 6.51 -2.45
CA LEU A 15 14.29 5.94 -1.71
C LEU A 15 14.13 4.42 -1.98
N SER A 16 15.16 3.87 -2.65
CA SER A 16 15.98 2.69 -2.38
C SER A 16 15.30 1.34 -2.30
N GLU A 17 15.98 0.37 -2.91
CA GLU A 17 15.67 -1.06 -2.98
C GLU A 17 15.07 -1.66 -1.69
N ASN A 18 15.45 -1.16 -0.51
CA ASN A 18 14.86 -1.55 0.78
C ASN A 18 13.36 -1.26 0.88
N PHE A 19 12.89 -0.10 0.41
CA PHE A 19 11.47 0.23 0.33
C PHE A 19 10.74 -0.72 -0.61
N ILE A 20 11.33 -0.98 -1.79
CA ILE A 20 10.76 -1.92 -2.77
C ILE A 20 10.65 -3.31 -2.19
N ALA A 21 11.73 -3.84 -1.61
CA ALA A 21 11.77 -5.16 -1.02
C ALA A 21 10.75 -5.30 0.12
N GLU A 22 10.62 -4.29 0.97
CA GLU A 22 9.62 -4.30 2.04
C GLU A 22 8.19 -4.22 1.50
N LEU A 23 7.96 -3.40 0.48
CA LEU A 23 6.67 -3.32 -0.20
C LEU A 23 6.29 -4.66 -0.85
N GLU A 24 7.23 -5.33 -1.52
CA GLU A 24 7.01 -6.65 -2.11
C GLU A 24 6.64 -7.70 -1.05
N VAL A 25 7.36 -7.73 0.08
CA VAL A 25 7.03 -8.60 1.22
C VAL A 25 5.64 -8.29 1.76
N CYS A 26 5.28 -7.01 1.87
CA CYS A 26 3.95 -6.59 2.28
C CYS A 26 2.86 -7.08 1.32
N ILE A 27 3.07 -6.95 0.00
CA ILE A 27 2.14 -7.42 -1.03
C ILE A 27 2.00 -8.94 -1.00
N LEU A 28 3.08 -9.69 -0.79
CA LEU A 28 3.04 -11.14 -0.64
C LEU A 28 2.21 -11.56 0.58
N HIS A 29 2.30 -10.83 1.70
CA HIS A 29 1.47 -11.08 2.87
C HIS A 29 -0.01 -10.78 2.60
N ILE A 30 -0.32 -9.67 1.93
CA ILE A 30 -1.68 -9.34 1.50
C ILE A 30 -2.24 -10.45 0.60
N SER A 31 -1.46 -10.94 -0.36
CA SER A 31 -1.89 -12.01 -1.28
C SER A 31 -2.18 -13.32 -0.56
N LYS A 32 -1.36 -13.71 0.43
CA LYS A 32 -1.55 -14.95 1.20
C LYS A 32 -2.71 -14.88 2.18
N ASN A 33 -2.90 -13.73 2.83
CA ASN A 33 -3.90 -13.56 3.90
C ASN A 33 -4.65 -12.23 3.73
N PRO A 34 -5.43 -12.05 2.66
CA PRO A 34 -6.03 -10.76 2.33
C PRO A 34 -7.02 -10.28 3.39
N GLU A 35 -7.63 -11.18 4.15
CA GLU A 35 -8.62 -10.84 5.17
C GLU A 35 -8.02 -10.56 6.56
N ALA A 36 -6.73 -10.78 6.76
CA ALA A 36 -6.07 -10.66 8.07
C ALA A 36 -5.94 -9.21 8.56
N PHE A 37 -6.04 -8.22 7.68
CA PHE A 37 -5.79 -6.81 8.00
C PHE A 37 -7.08 -6.02 8.20
N GLN A 38 -7.10 -5.08 9.13
CA GLN A 38 -8.30 -4.33 9.51
C GLN A 38 -8.89 -3.52 8.33
N LYS A 39 -10.23 -3.56 8.18
CA LYS A 39 -10.96 -2.62 7.33
C LYS A 39 -11.00 -1.24 7.98
N ARG A 40 -10.73 -0.17 7.22
CA ARG A 40 -10.71 1.21 7.75
C ARG A 40 -11.65 2.16 7.03
N ILE A 41 -11.55 2.29 5.70
CA ILE A 41 -12.30 3.28 4.92
C ILE A 41 -13.02 2.57 3.78
N GLU A 42 -14.35 2.69 3.69
CA GLU A 42 -15.14 2.17 2.55
C GLU A 42 -14.75 0.74 2.10
N ASP A 43 -14.68 -0.19 3.07
CA ASP A 43 -14.23 -1.58 2.89
C ASP A 43 -12.77 -1.79 2.45
N ALA A 44 -11.99 -0.74 2.29
CA ALA A 44 -10.54 -0.84 2.11
C ALA A 44 -9.88 -1.32 3.40
N ARG A 45 -8.93 -2.24 3.23
CA ARG A 45 -8.02 -2.72 4.26
C ARG A 45 -6.68 -2.01 4.12
N ILE A 46 -5.96 -1.89 5.23
CA ILE A 46 -4.66 -1.22 5.27
C ILE A 46 -3.60 -2.07 5.96
N VAL A 47 -2.40 -2.07 5.40
CA VAL A 47 -1.18 -2.61 6.03
C VAL A 47 -0.12 -1.53 6.03
N TYR A 48 0.58 -1.36 7.15
CA TYR A 48 1.71 -0.44 7.21
C TYR A 48 3.02 -1.16 6.91
N LEU A 49 3.90 -0.49 6.16
CA LEU A 49 5.29 -0.90 6.12
C LEU A 49 5.89 -0.69 7.52
N LYS A 50 6.75 -1.60 7.95
CA LYS A 50 7.40 -1.60 9.26
C LYS A 50 8.51 -0.57 9.34
N SER A 51 9.34 -0.44 8.32
CA SER A 51 10.52 0.45 8.34
C SER A 51 10.22 1.83 7.75
N PHE A 52 9.11 1.99 7.05
CA PHE A 52 8.73 3.21 6.38
C PHE A 52 7.34 3.66 6.82
N SER A 53 7.17 4.97 7.01
CA SER A 53 5.88 5.58 7.35
C SER A 53 4.94 5.58 6.13
N TYR A 54 4.58 4.41 5.62
CA TYR A 54 3.70 4.22 4.47
C TYR A 54 2.62 3.18 4.79
N GLY A 55 1.39 3.45 4.34
CA GLY A 55 0.26 2.53 4.37
C GLY A 55 -0.08 2.06 2.96
N VAL A 56 -0.23 0.75 2.80
CA VAL A 56 -0.72 0.07 1.60
C VAL A 56 -2.21 -0.21 1.78
N PHE A 57 -3.03 0.45 0.97
CA PHE A 57 -4.48 0.33 0.97
C PHE A 57 -4.90 -0.61 -0.15
N TYR A 58 -5.77 -1.57 0.16
CA TYR A 58 -6.27 -2.52 -0.83
C TYR A 58 -7.72 -2.92 -0.58
N LYS A 59 -8.40 -3.39 -1.63
CA LYS A 59 -9.73 -3.98 -1.57
C LYS A 59 -9.69 -5.41 -2.10
N ILE A 60 -10.52 -6.27 -1.52
CA ILE A 60 -10.73 -7.64 -1.95
C ILE A 60 -11.97 -7.67 -2.82
N TYR A 61 -11.82 -8.18 -4.04
CA TYR A 61 -12.91 -8.46 -4.96
C TYR A 61 -13.04 -9.98 -5.13
N SER A 62 -14.14 -10.43 -5.73
CA SER A 62 -14.42 -11.87 -5.89
C SER A 62 -13.33 -12.63 -6.65
N SER A 63 -12.62 -11.98 -7.57
CA SER A 63 -11.59 -12.61 -8.42
C SER A 63 -10.17 -12.10 -8.19
N GLU A 64 -9.98 -11.05 -7.39
CA GLU A 64 -8.68 -10.39 -7.27
C GLU A 64 -8.56 -9.51 -6.03
N ILE A 65 -7.31 -9.13 -5.72
CA ILE A 65 -7.00 -8.10 -4.73
C ILE A 65 -6.45 -6.90 -5.49
N ARG A 66 -7.02 -5.71 -5.28
CA ARG A 66 -6.52 -4.47 -5.88
C ARG A 66 -5.91 -3.57 -4.83
N ILE A 67 -4.65 -3.21 -5.02
CA ILE A 67 -4.01 -2.12 -4.28
C ILE A 67 -4.55 -0.82 -4.85
N ILE A 68 -5.20 -0.01 -4.02
CA ILE A 68 -5.85 1.23 -4.44
C ILE A 68 -4.99 2.46 -4.16
N ALA A 69 -4.10 2.39 -3.16
CA ALA A 69 -3.18 3.47 -2.83
C ALA A 69 -2.00 2.99 -1.97
N ILE A 70 -0.85 3.66 -2.09
CA ILE A 70 0.30 3.53 -1.19
C ILE A 70 0.68 4.95 -0.75
N LEU A 71 0.54 5.25 0.55
CA LEU A 71 0.49 6.63 1.04
C LEU A 71 1.38 6.82 2.26
N HIS A 72 2.14 7.92 2.28
CA HIS A 72 2.96 8.30 3.41
C HIS A 72 2.08 8.70 4.60
N THR A 73 2.22 8.04 5.75
CA THR A 73 1.35 8.20 6.92
C THR A 73 1.77 9.33 7.85
N SER A 74 3.02 9.76 7.80
CA SER A 74 3.47 10.94 8.57
C SER A 74 3.14 12.28 7.90
N ARG A 75 2.57 12.29 6.68
CA ARG A 75 2.05 13.51 6.05
C ARG A 75 0.69 13.83 6.69
N ASN A 76 0.68 14.92 7.45
CA ASN A 76 -0.41 15.47 8.25
C ASN A 76 -1.84 15.06 7.80
N PRO A 77 -2.63 14.37 8.65
CA PRO A 77 -3.98 13.86 8.30
C PRO A 77 -5.02 14.94 7.93
N ASP A 78 -4.73 16.22 8.18
CA ASP A 78 -5.66 17.33 7.89
C ASP A 78 -5.85 17.61 6.39
N ILE A 79 -5.00 17.09 5.50
CA ILE A 79 -5.10 17.35 4.05
C ILE A 79 -6.29 16.61 3.42
N TRP A 80 -6.73 15.48 4.01
CA TRP A 80 -7.81 14.64 3.45
C TRP A 80 -9.22 15.20 3.66
N LYS A 81 -9.39 16.21 4.54
CA LYS A 81 -10.70 16.80 4.81
C LYS A 81 -11.14 17.85 3.77
N THR A 82 -10.32 18.14 2.76
CA THR A 82 -10.56 19.28 1.83
C THR A 82 -10.72 18.86 0.37
N ARG A 83 -11.06 17.61 0.07
CA ARG A 83 -11.34 17.19 -1.32
C ARG A 83 -12.53 16.25 -1.40
#